data_AF-A0A348Y6P8-F1
#
_entry.id   AF-A0A348Y6P8-F1
#
_cell.length_a   1.000
_cell.length_b   1.000
_cell.length_c   1.000
_cell.angle_alpha   90.00
_cell.angle_beta   90.00
_cell.angle_gamma   90.00
#
_symmetry.space_group_name_H-M   'P 1'
#
loop_
_entity.id
_entity.type
_entity.pdbx_description
1 polymer ?
#
loop_
_entity_poly.entity_id
_entity_poly.type
_entity_poly.pdbx_seq_one_letter_code
_entity_poly.pdbx_strand_id
1 'polypeptide(L)'
;MKFLPVLPLALAALFAMPQANAVDIKQNNINACVNGAVKYKVADKSTATKLCNCTIGVRSSMTIGQIWEIESYAQSKKDPSSLSYVKKMQKDLQQCTVGLDLKQPQKPA
;
A
#
# COMPACT_ATOMS: atom_id res chain seq x y z
N MET A 1 -40.47 35.20 17.41
CA MET A 1 -40.21 33.99 16.62
C MET A 1 -40.01 34.38 15.16
N LYS A 2 -38.78 34.36 14.62
CA LYS A 2 -38.52 34.48 13.16
C LYS A 2 -37.04 34.18 12.85
N PHE A 3 -36.69 32.89 12.73
CA PHE A 3 -35.38 32.44 12.25
C PHE A 3 -35.51 31.20 11.34
N LEU A 4 -36.44 31.21 10.38
CA LEU A 4 -36.60 30.14 9.39
C LEU A 4 -36.69 30.70 7.95
N PRO A 5 -35.60 31.24 7.37
CA PRO A 5 -35.49 31.04 5.92
C PRO A 5 -34.08 30.73 5.40
N VAL A 6 -33.05 30.59 6.25
CA VAL A 6 -31.65 30.49 5.77
C VAL A 6 -31.15 29.07 5.47
N LEU A 7 -31.92 28.04 5.84
CA LEU A 7 -31.55 26.64 5.63
C LEU A 7 -31.38 26.19 4.15
N PRO A 8 -32.15 26.69 3.15
CA PRO A 8 -32.06 26.15 1.78
C PRO A 8 -30.75 26.52 1.07
N LEU A 9 -30.15 27.66 1.39
CA LEU A 9 -28.91 28.14 0.75
C LEU A 9 -27.67 27.37 1.21
N ALA A 10 -27.70 26.81 2.43
CA ALA A 10 -26.59 26.02 2.95
C ALA A 10 -26.49 24.62 2.31
N LEU A 11 -27.61 24.02 1.89
CA LEU A 11 -27.59 22.72 1.19
C LEU A 11 -27.09 22.83 -0.27
N ALA A 12 -27.33 23.96 -0.94
CA ALA A 12 -26.88 24.15 -2.33
C ALA A 12 -25.35 24.22 -2.46
N ALA A 13 -24.65 24.66 -1.41
CA ALA A 13 -23.18 24.75 -1.38
C ALA A 13 -22.48 23.37 -1.29
N LEU A 14 -23.18 22.31 -0.84
CA LEU A 14 -22.59 20.96 -0.72
C LEU A 14 -22.33 20.30 -2.09
N PHE A 15 -23.04 20.72 -3.15
CA PHE A 15 -22.87 20.17 -4.50
C PHE A 15 -21.79 20.88 -5.33
N ALA A 16 -21.27 22.01 -4.83
CA ALA A 16 -20.22 22.78 -5.48
C ALA A 16 -18.81 22.43 -4.98
N MET A 17 -18.66 21.41 -4.13
CA MET A 17 -17.34 20.91 -3.75
C MET A 17 -16.68 20.29 -4.98
N PRO A 18 -15.44 20.71 -5.34
CA PRO A 18 -14.68 20.03 -6.37
C PRO A 18 -14.66 18.53 -6.07
N GLN A 19 -15.07 17.71 -7.03
CA GLN A 19 -14.86 16.26 -6.96
C GLN A 19 -13.35 16.06 -6.95
N ALA A 20 -12.75 15.99 -5.75
CA ALA A 20 -11.34 15.69 -5.62
C ALA A 20 -11.13 14.28 -6.21
N ASN A 21 -10.31 14.18 -7.25
CA ASN A 21 -9.95 12.89 -7.83
C ASN A 21 -9.45 11.98 -6.70
N ALA A 22 -9.99 10.77 -6.61
CA ALA A 22 -9.55 9.81 -5.61
C ALA A 22 -8.05 9.54 -5.78
N VAL A 23 -7.32 9.56 -4.67
CA VAL A 23 -5.87 9.28 -4.67
C VAL A 23 -5.65 7.80 -4.95
N ASP A 24 -4.81 7.47 -5.93
CA ASP A 24 -4.37 6.10 -6.17
C ASP A 24 -3.29 5.71 -5.14
N ILE A 25 -3.75 5.22 -3.99
CA ILE A 25 -2.88 4.77 -2.90
C ILE A 25 -1.98 3.62 -3.35
N LYS A 26 -2.44 2.74 -4.24
CA LYS A 26 -1.64 1.61 -4.73
C LYS A 26 -0.44 2.12 -5.53
N GLN A 27 -0.68 3.03 -6.48
CA GLN A 27 0.39 3.64 -7.27
C GLN A 27 1.34 4.47 -6.40
N ASN A 28 0.83 5.17 -5.39
CA ASN A 28 1.68 5.91 -4.45
C ASN A 28 2.62 4.98 -3.66
N ASN A 29 2.13 3.82 -3.20
CA ASN A 29 2.96 2.83 -2.52
C ASN A 29 4.01 2.22 -3.46
N ILE A 30 3.66 1.95 -4.72
CA ILE A 30 4.61 1.51 -5.75
C ILE A 30 5.72 2.56 -5.92
N ASN A 31 5.35 3.83 -6.09
CA ASN A 31 6.30 4.93 -6.29
C ASN A 31 7.23 5.08 -5.09
N ALA A 32 6.69 5.03 -3.87
CA ALA A 32 7.48 5.09 -2.64
C ALA A 32 8.48 3.92 -2.53
N CYS A 33 8.03 2.71 -2.86
CA CYS A 33 8.89 1.52 -2.91
C CYS A 33 10.02 1.69 -3.94
N VAL A 34 9.71 2.13 -5.17
CA VAL A 34 10.72 2.35 -6.23
C VAL A 34 11.74 3.40 -5.79
N ASN A 35 11.28 4.53 -5.26
CA ASN A 35 12.15 5.59 -4.78
C ASN A 35 13.07 5.09 -3.66
N GLY A 36 12.55 4.28 -2.72
CA GLY A 36 13.36 3.63 -1.70
C GLY A 36 14.41 2.69 -2.30
N ALA A 37 13.98 1.73 -3.13
CA ALA A 37 14.88 0.75 -3.73
C ALA A 37 16.02 1.41 -4.53
N VAL A 38 15.74 2.47 -5.28
CA VAL A 38 16.76 3.23 -6.01
C VAL A 38 17.64 4.04 -5.05
N LYS A 39 17.06 4.76 -4.09
CA LYS A 39 17.79 5.59 -3.12
C LYS A 39 18.80 4.78 -2.31
N TYR A 40 18.42 3.56 -1.91
CA TYR A 40 19.29 2.63 -1.18
C TYR A 40 20.09 1.72 -2.11
N LYS A 41 20.14 1.98 -3.43
CA LYS A 41 20.91 1.22 -4.43
C LYS A 41 20.64 -0.29 -4.42
N VAL A 42 19.43 -0.69 -3.99
CA VAL A 42 18.96 -2.07 -4.01
C VAL A 42 18.81 -2.56 -5.45
N ALA A 43 18.32 -1.69 -6.34
CA ALA A 43 18.10 -2.00 -7.74
C ALA A 43 18.13 -0.73 -8.58
N ASP A 44 18.38 -0.86 -9.89
CA ASP A 44 18.08 0.23 -10.83
C ASP A 44 16.57 0.50 -10.90
N LYS A 45 16.17 1.60 -11.53
CA LYS A 45 14.75 2.00 -11.62
C LYS A 45 13.88 0.93 -12.27
N SER A 46 14.35 0.23 -13.30
CA SER A 46 13.56 -0.76 -14.03
C SER A 46 13.32 -2.02 -13.19
N THR A 47 14.38 -2.52 -12.57
CA THR A 47 14.36 -3.67 -11.66
C THR A 47 13.55 -3.33 -10.40
N ALA A 48 13.70 -2.13 -9.84
CA ALA A 48 12.88 -1.64 -8.74
C ALA A 48 11.40 -1.56 -9.10
N THR A 49 11.04 -1.06 -10.28
CA THR A 49 9.64 -1.02 -10.74
C THR A 49 9.03 -2.43 -10.82
N LYS A 50 9.76 -3.41 -11.37
CA LYS A 50 9.29 -4.82 -11.41
C LYS A 50 9.07 -5.37 -10.00
N LEU A 51 10.06 -5.22 -9.12
CA LEU A 51 9.99 -5.67 -7.73
C LEU A 51 8.79 -5.06 -6.99
N CYS A 52 8.64 -3.74 -7.08
CA CYS A 52 7.64 -2.98 -6.33
C CYS A 52 6.22 -3.20 -6.87
N ASN A 53 6.04 -3.31 -8.19
CA ASN A 53 4.75 -3.68 -8.77
C ASN A 53 4.29 -5.06 -8.27
N CYS A 54 5.19 -6.04 -8.25
CA CYS A 54 4.86 -7.38 -7.76
C CYS A 54 4.57 -7.37 -6.25
N THR A 55 5.45 -6.79 -5.45
CA THR A 55 5.35 -6.78 -3.98
C THR A 55 4.09 -6.06 -3.49
N ILE A 56 3.82 -4.86 -4.03
CA ILE A 56 2.61 -4.10 -3.69
C ILE A 56 1.38 -4.79 -4.27
N GLY A 57 1.48 -5.43 -5.44
CA GLY A 57 0.43 -6.26 -6.01
C GLY A 57 -0.01 -7.37 -5.05
N VAL A 58 0.94 -8.18 -4.58
CA VAL A 58 0.69 -9.26 -3.60
C VAL A 58 0.05 -8.70 -2.33
N ARG A 59 0.62 -7.64 -1.74
CA ARG A 59 0.07 -7.04 -0.51
C ARG A 59 -1.33 -6.47 -0.70
N SER A 60 -1.59 -5.83 -1.85
CA SER A 60 -2.90 -5.24 -2.16
C SER A 60 -4.01 -6.26 -2.41
N SER A 61 -3.67 -7.53 -2.64
CA SER A 61 -4.63 -8.61 -2.84
C SER A 61 -5.20 -9.19 -1.54
N MET A 62 -4.62 -8.83 -0.39
CA MET A 62 -5.10 -9.27 0.90
C MET A 62 -6.40 -8.58 1.27
N THR A 63 -7.31 -9.33 1.87
CA THR A 63 -8.51 -8.75 2.48
C THR A 63 -8.14 -8.00 3.76
N ILE A 64 -8.95 -7.01 4.13
CA ILE A 64 -8.79 -6.28 5.39
C ILE A 64 -8.82 -7.24 6.60
N GLY A 65 -9.70 -8.25 6.58
CA GLY A 65 -9.77 -9.26 7.63
C GLY A 65 -8.48 -10.06 7.80
N GLN A 66 -7.85 -10.47 6.70
CA GLN A 66 -6.55 -11.17 6.75
C GLN A 66 -5.43 -10.29 7.31
N ILE A 67 -5.46 -8.99 7.04
CA ILE A 67 -4.49 -8.01 7.58
C ILE A 67 -4.68 -7.89 9.10
N TRP A 68 -5.90 -7.70 9.58
CA TRP A 68 -6.19 -7.62 11.02
C TRP A 68 -5.83 -8.89 11.78
N GLU A 69 -6.03 -10.06 11.18
CA GLU A 69 -5.64 -11.32 11.81
C GLU A 69 -4.10 -11.43 11.92
N ILE A 70 -3.34 -11.01 10.90
CA ILE A 70 -1.87 -10.93 10.99
C ILE A 70 -1.45 -9.98 12.12
N GLU A 71 -2.05 -8.79 12.19
CA GLU A 71 -1.76 -7.81 13.23
C GLU A 71 -2.09 -8.37 14.63
N SER A 72 -3.22 -9.09 14.76
CA SER A 72 -3.62 -9.74 16.01
C SER A 72 -2.65 -10.82 16.45
N TYR A 73 -2.14 -11.64 15.51
CA TYR A 73 -1.08 -12.62 15.79
C TYR A 73 0.19 -11.94 16.29
N ALA A 74 0.64 -10.89 15.59
CA ALA A 74 1.83 -10.14 15.96
C ALA A 74 1.70 -9.52 17.37
N GLN A 75 0.56 -8.89 17.69
CA GLN A 75 0.29 -8.33 19.01
C GLN A 75 0.24 -9.40 20.11
N SER A 76 -0.24 -10.60 19.75
CA SER A 76 -0.24 -11.77 20.63
C SER A 76 1.11 -12.47 20.72
N LYS A 77 2.17 -11.92 20.11
CA LYS A 77 3.51 -12.53 19.98
C LYS A 77 3.49 -13.93 19.36
N LYS A 78 2.50 -14.20 18.51
CA LYS A 78 2.38 -15.44 17.73
C LYS A 78 2.95 -15.21 16.33
N ASP A 79 3.54 -16.26 15.76
CA ASP A 79 4.04 -16.20 14.39
C ASP A 79 2.87 -16.31 13.38
N PRO A 80 2.59 -15.24 12.60
CA PRO A 80 1.55 -15.28 11.58
C PRO A 80 1.90 -16.23 10.42
N SER A 81 3.14 -16.70 10.28
CA SER A 81 3.54 -17.68 9.25
C SER A 81 2.81 -19.02 9.37
N SER A 82 2.19 -19.29 10.52
CA SER A 82 1.32 -20.45 10.71
C SER A 82 0.03 -20.40 9.86
N LEU A 83 -0.43 -19.20 9.51
CA LEU A 83 -1.65 -18.96 8.73
C LEU A 83 -1.45 -19.31 7.24
N SER A 84 -2.38 -20.07 6.66
CA SER A 84 -2.24 -20.59 5.29
C SER A 84 -2.08 -19.49 4.23
N TYR A 85 -2.84 -18.41 4.36
CA TYR A 85 -2.78 -17.27 3.44
C TYR A 85 -1.48 -16.45 3.62
N VAL A 86 -0.88 -16.45 4.82
CA VAL A 86 0.45 -15.84 5.05
C VAL A 86 1.53 -16.67 4.39
N LYS A 87 1.49 -18.00 4.50
CA LYS A 87 2.41 -18.89 3.77
C LYS A 87 2.32 -18.66 2.26
N LYS A 88 1.10 -18.53 1.73
CA LYS A 88 0.88 -18.19 0.32
C LYS A 88 1.46 -16.82 -0.02
N MET A 89 1.15 -15.79 0.76
CA MET A 89 1.71 -14.44 0.58
C MET A 89 3.23 -14.46 0.57
N GLN A 90 3.87 -15.15 1.51
CA GLN A 90 5.34 -15.28 1.57
C GLN A 90 5.90 -15.94 0.31
N LYS A 91 5.26 -17.02 -0.16
CA LYS A 91 5.64 -17.68 -1.43
C LYS A 91 5.49 -16.74 -2.62
N ASP A 92 4.38 -16.02 -2.71
CA ASP A 92 4.11 -15.08 -3.80
C ASP A 92 5.13 -13.91 -3.76
N LEU A 93 5.49 -13.40 -2.58
CA LEU A 93 6.54 -12.39 -2.39
C LEU A 93 7.93 -12.90 -2.79
N GLN A 94 8.25 -14.17 -2.52
CA GLN A 94 9.51 -14.78 -2.97
C GLN A 94 9.58 -14.83 -4.51
N GLN A 95 8.46 -15.06 -5.20
CA GLN A 95 8.44 -15.02 -6.66
C GLN A 95 8.72 -13.62 -7.21
N CYS A 96 8.44 -12.56 -6.46
CA CYS A 96 8.72 -11.18 -6.88
C CYS A 96 10.21 -10.87 -7.04
N THR A 97 11.11 -11.68 -6.49
CA THR A 97 12.56 -11.46 -6.57
C THR A 97 13.25 -12.34 -7.62
N VAL A 98 12.56 -13.35 -8.16
CA VAL A 98 13.13 -14.31 -9.10
C VAL A 98 13.57 -13.58 -10.38
N GLY A 99 14.84 -13.77 -10.76
CA GLY A 99 15.41 -13.17 -11.96
C GLY A 99 15.70 -11.67 -11.88
N LEU A 100 15.61 -11.06 -10.68
CA LEU A 100 15.98 -9.67 -10.46
C LEU A 100 17.40 -9.56 -9.89
N ASP A 101 18.20 -8.63 -10.42
CA ASP A 101 19.50 -8.26 -9.84
C ASP A 101 19.28 -7.33 -8.64
N LEU A 102 19.12 -7.93 -7.46
CA LEU A 102 18.90 -7.21 -6.20
C LEU A 102 20.19 -7.17 -5.38
N LYS A 103 20.53 -5.98 -4.91
CA LYS A 103 21.71 -5.68 -4.11
C LYS A 103 21.31 -5.45 -2.66
N GLN A 104 22.24 -5.68 -1.75
CA GLN A 104 22.04 -5.27 -0.36
C GLN A 104 21.86 -3.74 -0.27
N PRO A 105 20.92 -3.25 0.56
CA PRO A 105 20.72 -1.83 0.74
C PRO A 105 22.01 -1.12 1.18
N GLN A 106 22.34 -0.03 0.51
CA GLN A 106 23.48 0.84 0.85
C GLN A 106 22.98 2.10 1.54
N LYS A 107 23.74 2.60 2.52
CA LYS A 107 23.45 3.90 3.15
C LYS A 107 23.35 4.97 2.04
N PRO A 108 22.31 5.83 2.04
CA PRO A 108 22.23 6.94 1.10
C PRO A 108 23.46 7.82 1.25
N ALA A 109 23.98 8.32 0.12
CA ALA A 109 25.05 9.31 0.11
C ALA A 109 24.60 10.63 0.77
#